data_AF-A0A2U3Q050-F1
#
_entry.id   AF-A0A2U3Q050-F1
#
_cell.length_a   1.000
_cell.length_b   1.000
_cell.length_c   1.000
_cell.angle_alpha   90.00
_cell.angle_beta   90.00
_cell.angle_gamma   90.00
#
_symmetry.space_group_name_H-M   'P 1'
#
loop_
_entity.id
_entity.type
_entity.pdbx_description
1 polymer ?
#
loop_
_entity_poly.entity_id
_entity_poly.type
_entity_poly.pdbx_seq_one_letter_code
_entity_poly.pdbx_strand_id
1 'polypeptide(L)'
;MSARLDRIGLGRFARAGERLARAVTIASVSFGRSLLWLLAAIIVGCGIWMLLPLSKGNSAEPARPELAAVETAPAGDTSAVASPASEAQVPVAAELGRLRISSQTWRRGGLGSKVLVTFTLRNDNDYAVKDIEVVCAFTRRDGSHLTDRSRVLVDPVSMKSRKTFVHIPIGFVNVNADQAKCSLVAARRA
;
A
#
# COMPACT_ATOMS: atom_id res chain seq x y z
N MET A 1 -24.32 2.09 -77.21
CA MET A 1 -24.79 1.06 -76.26
C MET A 1 -25.20 1.74 -74.97
N SER A 2 -26.41 1.43 -74.53
CA SER A 2 -27.28 2.16 -73.62
C SER A 2 -26.98 2.01 -72.13
N ALA A 3 -27.23 3.08 -71.38
CA ALA A 3 -27.30 3.11 -69.93
C ALA A 3 -28.46 2.25 -69.39
N ARG A 4 -28.26 1.58 -68.26
CA ARG A 4 -29.32 1.08 -67.37
C ARG A 4 -28.96 1.44 -65.93
N LEU A 5 -29.68 2.42 -65.41
CA LEU A 5 -29.93 2.61 -63.98
C LEU A 5 -31.01 1.61 -63.58
N ASP A 6 -30.79 0.84 -62.52
CA ASP A 6 -31.91 0.24 -61.80
C ASP A 6 -31.75 0.36 -60.28
N ARG A 7 -32.91 0.46 -59.66
CA ARG A 7 -33.29 1.09 -58.41
C ARG A 7 -33.43 0.01 -57.32
N ILE A 8 -32.63 0.09 -56.26
CA ILE A 8 -32.82 -0.66 -54.99
C ILE A 8 -32.35 0.30 -53.88
N GLY A 9 -33.05 0.66 -52.82
CA GLY A 9 -34.35 0.33 -52.25
C GLY A 9 -34.36 0.97 -50.86
N LEU A 10 -34.86 2.20 -50.74
CA LEU A 10 -34.87 3.06 -49.53
C LEU A 10 -35.94 2.64 -48.49
N GLY A 11 -36.14 1.34 -48.28
CA GLY A 11 -37.27 0.82 -47.48
C GLY A 11 -36.94 0.38 -46.05
N ARG A 12 -35.68 0.37 -45.61
CA ARG A 12 -35.28 -0.36 -44.37
C ARG A 12 -34.90 0.52 -43.16
N PHE A 13 -34.79 1.84 -43.30
CA PHE A 13 -34.33 2.68 -42.18
C PHE A 13 -35.44 3.36 -41.35
N ALA A 14 -36.69 3.37 -41.82
CA ALA A 14 -37.77 4.05 -41.10
C ALA A 14 -38.39 3.24 -39.94
N ARG A 15 -38.12 1.92 -39.82
CA ARG A 15 -38.82 1.06 -38.84
C ARG A 15 -38.08 0.81 -37.52
N ALA A 16 -36.81 1.22 -37.42
CA ALA A 16 -36.00 0.98 -36.23
C ALA A 16 -36.12 2.08 -35.15
N GLY A 17 -36.46 3.32 -35.54
CA GLY A 17 -36.53 4.46 -34.62
C GLY A 17 -37.67 4.37 -33.60
N GLU A 18 -38.83 3.86 -34.00
CA GLU A 18 -40.03 3.88 -33.14
C GLU A 18 -40.00 2.83 -32.01
N ARG A 19 -39.24 1.74 -32.16
CA ARG A 19 -39.10 0.72 -31.11
C ARG A 19 -38.14 1.13 -29.99
N LEU A 20 -37.15 1.96 -30.30
CA LEU A 20 -36.20 2.47 -29.31
C LEU A 20 -36.81 3.58 -28.42
N ALA A 21 -37.67 4.42 -28.99
CA ALA A 21 -38.35 5.48 -28.22
C ALA A 21 -39.32 4.93 -27.15
N ARG A 22 -39.99 3.80 -27.41
CA ARG A 22 -40.88 3.15 -26.42
C ARG A 22 -40.16 2.34 -25.35
N ALA A 23 -38.92 1.90 -25.59
CA ALA A 23 -38.15 1.16 -24.60
C ALA A 23 -37.55 2.07 -23.51
N VAL A 24 -37.24 3.33 -23.85
CA VAL A 24 -36.62 4.29 -22.93
C VAL A 24 -37.59 4.81 -21.87
N THR A 25 -38.89 4.94 -22.17
CA THR A 25 -39.88 5.48 -21.23
C THR A 25 -40.39 4.48 -20.18
N ILE A 26 -40.28 3.17 -20.42
CA ILE A 26 -40.70 2.14 -19.44
C ILE A 26 -39.59 1.89 -18.40
N ALA A 27 -38.32 2.06 -18.77
CA ALA A 27 -37.19 1.85 -17.87
C ALA A 27 -36.97 3.00 -16.85
N SER A 28 -37.51 4.19 -17.10
CA SER A 28 -37.28 5.36 -16.23
C SER A 28 -38.21 5.42 -15.01
N VAL A 29 -39.36 4.75 -15.03
CA VAL A 29 -40.34 4.83 -13.92
C VAL A 29 -40.05 3.81 -12.80
N SER A 30 -39.45 2.67 -13.13
CA SER A 30 -39.11 1.62 -12.15
C SER A 30 -37.87 1.96 -11.31
N PHE A 31 -36.91 2.69 -11.89
CA PHE A 31 -35.67 3.06 -11.20
C PHE A 31 -35.90 4.12 -10.11
N GLY A 32 -36.76 5.12 -10.37
CA GLY A 32 -37.09 6.17 -9.39
C GLY A 32 -37.83 5.63 -8.16
N ARG A 33 -38.73 4.66 -8.34
CA ARG A 33 -39.48 4.04 -7.23
C ARG A 33 -38.58 3.17 -6.35
N SER A 34 -37.64 2.42 -6.95
CA SER A 34 -36.67 1.62 -6.21
C SER A 34 -35.69 2.49 -5.40
N LEU A 35 -35.23 3.61 -5.98
CA LEU A 35 -34.35 4.55 -5.28
C LEU A 35 -35.04 5.23 -4.09
N LEU A 36 -36.31 5.63 -4.24
CA LEU A 36 -37.10 6.21 -3.15
C LEU A 36 -37.30 5.23 -1.99
N TRP A 37 -37.57 3.95 -2.27
CA TRP A 37 -37.68 2.91 -1.24
C TRP A 37 -36.35 2.62 -0.54
N LEU A 38 -35.23 2.63 -1.26
CA LEU A 38 -33.89 2.49 -0.68
C LEU A 38 -33.55 3.65 0.26
N LEU A 39 -33.82 4.90 -0.14
CA LEU A 39 -33.59 6.07 0.70
C LEU A 39 -34.46 6.05 1.96
N ALA A 40 -35.74 5.66 1.83
CA ALA A 40 -36.63 5.52 2.98
C ALA A 40 -36.13 4.45 3.98
N ALA A 41 -35.65 3.30 3.47
CA ALA A 41 -35.09 2.24 4.31
C ALA A 41 -33.81 2.68 5.06
N ILE A 42 -32.95 3.47 4.40
CA ILE A 42 -31.73 4.02 5.02
C ILE A 42 -32.10 5.00 6.15
N ILE A 43 -33.08 5.88 5.94
CA ILE A 43 -33.50 6.86 6.96
C ILE A 43 -34.08 6.14 8.20
N VAL A 44 -34.92 5.13 7.99
CA VAL A 44 -35.48 4.32 9.09
C VAL A 44 -34.38 3.54 9.82
N GLY A 45 -33.45 2.92 9.08
CA GLY A 45 -32.32 2.20 9.65
C GLY A 45 -31.40 3.09 10.50
N CYS A 46 -31.03 4.27 10.00
CA CYS A 46 -30.22 5.24 10.75
C CYS A 46 -30.96 5.80 11.97
N GLY A 47 -32.27 6.05 11.88
CA GLY A 47 -33.09 6.49 13.01
C GLY A 47 -33.14 5.44 14.13
N ILE A 48 -33.26 4.16 13.78
CA ILE A 48 -33.25 3.05 14.75
C ILE A 48 -31.86 2.91 15.40
N TRP A 49 -30.77 3.13 14.66
CA TRP A 49 -29.42 3.06 15.20
C TRP A 49 -29.11 4.19 16.21
N MET A 50 -29.72 5.36 16.06
CA MET A 50 -29.58 6.49 16.99
C MET A 50 -30.36 6.30 18.31
N LEU A 51 -31.28 5.33 18.37
CA LEU A 51 -32.09 5.05 19.57
C LEU A 51 -31.47 3.96 20.46
N LEU A 52 -30.29 3.43 20.12
CA LEU A 52 -29.54 2.60 21.05
C LEU A 52 -28.78 3.50 22.04
N PRO A 53 -29.09 3.44 23.35
CA PRO A 53 -28.30 4.16 24.34
C PRO A 53 -26.88 3.61 24.32
N LEU A 54 -25.93 4.48 24.00
CA LEU A 54 -24.49 4.24 24.05
C LEU A 54 -24.15 3.71 25.45
N SER A 55 -23.95 2.39 25.53
CA SER A 55 -23.59 1.71 26.76
C SER A 55 -22.29 2.31 27.30
N LYS A 56 -22.43 2.87 28.51
CA LYS A 56 -21.44 3.45 29.41
C LYS A 56 -20.07 2.75 29.33
N GLY A 57 -19.17 3.33 28.54
CA GLY A 57 -17.76 2.93 28.48
C GLY A 57 -16.99 3.47 29.70
N ASN A 58 -16.29 2.56 30.38
CA ASN A 58 -15.42 2.75 31.55
C ASN A 58 -14.75 4.14 31.65
N SER A 59 -14.97 4.79 32.79
CA SER A 59 -14.00 5.76 33.34
C SER A 59 -12.68 5.03 33.57
N ALA A 60 -11.71 5.25 32.68
CA ALA A 60 -10.32 5.00 32.98
C ALA A 60 -9.83 6.16 33.86
N GLU A 61 -9.59 5.81 35.12
CA GLU A 61 -8.92 6.61 36.13
C GLU A 61 -7.57 7.14 35.61
N PRO A 62 -7.23 8.44 35.79
CA PRO A 62 -5.91 8.93 35.44
C PRO A 62 -4.92 8.46 36.51
N ALA A 63 -4.15 7.43 36.17
CA ALA A 63 -2.97 7.06 36.93
C ALA A 63 -2.02 8.26 36.99
N ARG A 64 -1.77 8.71 38.23
CA ARG A 64 -0.80 9.74 38.61
C ARG A 64 0.58 9.38 38.04
N PRO A 65 1.33 10.31 37.41
CA PRO A 65 2.74 10.12 37.19
C PRO A 65 3.47 10.29 38.53
N GLU A 66 3.89 9.17 39.12
CA GLU A 66 4.85 9.16 40.22
C GLU A 66 6.20 9.65 39.69
N LEU A 67 6.53 10.89 40.06
CA LEU A 67 7.84 11.49 39.86
C LEU A 67 8.85 10.77 40.76
N ALA A 68 9.55 9.78 40.22
CA ALA A 68 10.78 9.30 40.84
C ALA A 68 11.89 10.33 40.58
N ALA A 69 12.15 11.16 41.59
CA ALA A 69 13.33 12.01 41.67
C ALA A 69 14.58 11.11 41.73
N VAL A 70 15.45 11.25 40.74
CA VAL A 70 16.78 10.62 40.74
C VAL A 70 17.68 11.46 41.65
N GLU A 71 18.00 10.90 42.81
CA GLU A 71 18.99 11.45 43.74
C GLU A 71 20.40 11.34 43.13
N THR A 72 21.15 12.42 43.28
CA THR A 72 22.45 12.64 42.64
C THR A 72 23.59 12.32 43.61
N ALA A 73 24.55 11.50 43.12
CA ALA A 73 25.99 11.40 43.47
C ALA A 73 26.44 10.63 44.74
N PRO A 74 27.73 10.25 44.87
CA PRO A 74 28.76 9.90 43.86
C PRO A 74 29.59 8.62 44.15
N ALA A 75 30.37 8.21 43.14
CA ALA A 75 31.70 7.55 43.15
C ALA A 75 31.98 6.36 44.09
N GLY A 76 32.33 5.22 43.47
CA GLY A 76 32.99 4.08 44.12
C GLY A 76 33.69 3.20 43.08
N ASP A 77 34.95 2.88 43.37
CA ASP A 77 36.01 2.41 42.48
C ASP A 77 35.86 1.03 41.84
N THR A 78 36.44 0.93 40.64
CA THR A 78 37.37 -0.11 40.16
C THR A 78 37.09 -1.59 40.55
N SER A 79 36.64 -2.38 39.58
CA SER A 79 37.18 -3.74 39.44
C SER A 79 37.04 -4.28 38.03
N ALA A 80 38.20 -4.56 37.44
CA ALA A 80 38.34 -5.26 36.18
C ALA A 80 37.86 -6.71 36.33
N VAL A 81 36.94 -7.12 35.45
CA VAL A 81 36.76 -8.52 35.09
C VAL A 81 36.86 -8.61 33.57
N ALA A 82 37.81 -9.43 33.15
CA ALA A 82 38.18 -9.66 31.77
C ALA A 82 37.17 -10.58 31.05
N SER A 83 36.86 -10.21 29.79
CA SER A 83 36.62 -11.06 28.61
C SER A 83 35.42 -12.04 28.60
N PRO A 84 34.87 -12.39 27.41
CA PRO A 84 35.56 -12.48 26.13
C PRO A 84 35.16 -11.41 25.11
N ALA A 85 36.13 -11.11 24.26
CA ALA A 85 35.93 -10.57 22.93
C ALA A 85 34.79 -11.33 22.23
N SER A 86 33.60 -10.73 22.21
CA SER A 86 32.68 -11.00 21.13
C SER A 86 33.33 -10.36 19.93
N GLU A 87 33.89 -11.18 19.04
CA GLU A 87 34.10 -10.78 17.65
C GLU A 87 32.79 -10.14 17.22
N ALA A 88 32.77 -8.81 17.22
CA ALA A 88 31.92 -8.05 16.36
C ALA A 88 32.34 -8.50 14.97
N GLN A 89 31.73 -9.60 14.50
CA GLN A 89 31.62 -9.91 13.10
C GLN A 89 30.95 -8.68 12.52
N VAL A 90 31.79 -7.72 12.11
CA VAL A 90 31.39 -6.64 11.23
C VAL A 90 30.64 -7.39 10.14
N PRO A 91 29.31 -7.22 10.02
CA PRO A 91 28.58 -7.91 8.99
C PRO A 91 29.26 -7.48 7.72
N VAL A 92 29.99 -8.40 7.09
CA VAL A 92 30.56 -8.19 5.77
C VAL A 92 29.33 -7.86 4.95
N ALA A 93 29.15 -6.56 4.68
CA ALA A 93 28.05 -6.05 3.91
C ALA A 93 28.15 -6.79 2.60
N ALA A 94 27.30 -7.82 2.43
CA ALA A 94 27.45 -8.71 1.31
C ALA A 94 27.18 -7.84 0.10
N GLU A 95 28.22 -7.69 -0.72
CA GLU A 95 28.15 -6.92 -1.94
C GLU A 95 26.88 -7.34 -2.67
N LEU A 96 26.05 -6.34 -2.98
CA LEU A 96 24.80 -6.52 -3.71
C LEU A 96 25.01 -7.37 -4.98
N GLY A 97 26.23 -7.40 -5.52
CA GLY A 97 26.65 -8.38 -6.51
C GLY A 97 25.69 -8.42 -7.69
N ARG A 98 25.17 -9.61 -8.02
CA ARG A 98 24.13 -9.81 -9.05
C ARG A 98 22.71 -9.89 -8.49
N LEU A 99 22.44 -9.25 -7.34
CA LEU A 99 21.11 -9.05 -6.79
C LEU A 99 20.50 -7.77 -7.37
N ARG A 100 19.30 -7.88 -7.95
CA ARG A 100 18.59 -6.72 -8.49
C ARG A 100 17.08 -6.76 -8.26
N ILE A 101 16.48 -5.59 -8.25
CA ILE A 101 15.02 -5.44 -8.31
C ILE A 101 14.61 -5.61 -9.79
N SER A 102 13.89 -6.68 -10.10
CA SER A 102 13.41 -6.99 -11.45
C SER A 102 12.07 -6.33 -11.78
N SER A 103 11.25 -6.08 -10.77
CA SER A 103 10.03 -5.30 -10.88
C SER A 103 9.70 -4.68 -9.53
N GLN A 104 9.05 -3.52 -9.56
CA GLN A 104 8.51 -2.87 -8.37
C GLN A 104 7.19 -2.20 -8.71
N THR A 105 6.26 -2.30 -7.79
CA THR A 105 5.02 -1.54 -7.76
C THR A 105 4.79 -1.09 -6.33
N TRP A 106 4.08 0.01 -6.15
CA TRP A 106 3.77 0.52 -4.83
C TRP A 106 2.35 1.03 -4.82
N ARG A 107 1.78 1.10 -3.62
CA ARG A 107 0.47 1.66 -3.38
C ARG A 107 0.44 2.31 -2.01
N ARG A 108 -0.48 3.26 -1.85
CA ARG A 108 -0.80 3.83 -0.56
C ARG A 108 -1.88 3.01 0.15
N GLY A 109 -1.85 3.02 1.47
CA GLY A 109 -2.90 2.54 2.36
C GLY A 109 -3.01 3.46 3.58
N GLY A 110 -3.84 3.09 4.56
CA GLY A 110 -3.95 3.83 5.83
C GLY A 110 -4.20 5.33 5.64
N LEU A 111 -5.30 5.69 4.97
CA LEU A 111 -5.66 7.07 4.61
C LEU A 111 -4.67 7.81 3.69
N GLY A 112 -3.76 7.08 3.03
CA GLY A 112 -2.83 7.64 2.06
C GLY A 112 -1.42 7.87 2.60
N SER A 113 -1.19 7.75 3.90
CA SER A 113 0.14 7.97 4.50
C SER A 113 0.98 6.71 4.59
N LYS A 114 0.38 5.51 4.65
CA LYS A 114 1.12 4.25 4.71
C LYS A 114 1.51 3.78 3.32
N VAL A 115 2.77 3.38 3.14
CA VAL A 115 3.25 2.81 1.88
C VAL A 115 3.40 1.31 1.96
N LEU A 116 2.88 0.64 0.94
CA LEU A 116 3.06 -0.78 0.69
C LEU A 116 3.76 -0.94 -0.67
N VAL A 117 4.88 -1.65 -0.70
CA VAL A 117 5.61 -1.92 -1.93
C VAL A 117 5.58 -3.41 -2.21
N THR A 118 5.34 -3.76 -3.47
CA THR A 118 5.51 -5.10 -4.00
C THR A 118 6.69 -5.06 -4.95
N PHE A 119 7.74 -5.82 -4.67
CA PHE A 119 8.89 -5.90 -5.57
C PHE A 119 9.37 -7.33 -5.72
N THR A 120 9.97 -7.60 -6.87
CA THR A 120 10.48 -8.93 -7.22
C THR A 120 11.99 -8.86 -7.31
N LEU A 121 12.68 -9.54 -6.40
CA LEU A 121 14.13 -9.63 -6.39
C LEU A 121 14.60 -10.80 -7.24
N ARG A 122 15.62 -10.56 -8.06
CA ARG A 122 16.34 -11.59 -8.80
C ARG A 122 17.74 -11.71 -8.19
N ASN A 123 18.06 -12.90 -7.68
CA ASN A 123 19.37 -13.23 -7.19
C ASN A 123 20.10 -14.09 -8.23
N ASP A 124 21.03 -13.50 -8.98
CA ASP A 124 21.88 -14.24 -9.92
C ASP A 124 23.23 -14.63 -9.31
N ASN A 125 23.40 -14.46 -7.99
CA ASN A 125 24.56 -14.96 -7.27
C ASN A 125 24.50 -16.50 -7.14
N ASP A 126 25.66 -17.08 -6.89
CA ASP A 126 25.91 -18.49 -6.54
C ASP A 126 25.71 -18.77 -5.04
N TYR A 127 25.22 -17.79 -4.29
CA TYR A 127 24.87 -17.88 -2.88
C TYR A 127 23.49 -17.30 -2.61
N ALA A 128 22.84 -17.78 -1.56
CA ALA A 128 21.61 -17.20 -1.05
C ALA A 128 21.92 -15.89 -0.29
N VAL A 129 20.97 -14.96 -0.32
CA VAL A 129 21.07 -13.67 0.37
C VAL A 129 19.92 -13.49 1.35
N LYS A 130 20.15 -12.79 2.45
CA LYS A 130 19.15 -12.45 3.49
C LYS A 130 19.42 -11.03 4.00
N ASP A 131 18.52 -10.54 4.86
CA ASP A 131 18.63 -9.21 5.48
C ASP A 131 18.87 -8.11 4.46
N ILE A 132 18.04 -8.11 3.43
CA ILE A 132 18.20 -7.22 2.27
C ILE A 132 17.63 -5.86 2.67
N GLU A 133 18.49 -4.85 2.73
CA GLU A 133 18.08 -3.48 2.98
C GLU A 133 17.66 -2.80 1.67
N VAL A 134 16.39 -2.39 1.65
CA VAL A 134 15.79 -1.64 0.55
C VAL A 134 15.53 -0.22 1.02
N VAL A 135 15.98 0.76 0.23
CA VAL A 135 15.65 2.16 0.42
C VAL A 135 14.77 2.62 -0.72
N CYS A 136 13.64 3.23 -0.39
CA CYS A 136 12.72 3.81 -1.35
C CYS A 136 12.70 5.33 -1.20
N ALA A 137 12.98 6.02 -2.31
CA ALA A 137 12.85 7.46 -2.44
C ALA A 137 11.46 7.81 -2.97
N PHE A 138 10.81 8.77 -2.32
CA PHE A 138 9.49 9.25 -2.67
C PHE A 138 9.57 10.68 -3.17
N THR A 139 8.95 10.93 -4.32
CA THR A 139 8.95 12.22 -4.99
C THR A 139 7.53 12.68 -5.31
N ARG A 140 7.34 14.00 -5.41
CA ARG A 140 6.10 14.60 -5.92
C ARG A 140 6.01 14.43 -7.44
N ARG A 141 4.84 14.74 -8.00
CA ARG A 141 4.61 14.74 -9.45
C ARG A 141 5.59 15.64 -10.23
N ASP A 142 6.04 16.73 -9.61
CA ASP A 142 7.03 17.66 -10.18
C ASP A 142 8.48 17.12 -10.11
N GLY A 143 8.70 15.94 -9.54
CA GLY A 143 10.01 15.31 -9.37
C GLY A 143 10.75 15.75 -8.11
N SER A 144 10.22 16.71 -7.34
CA SER A 144 10.82 17.14 -6.08
C SER A 144 10.86 15.99 -5.06
N HIS A 145 11.99 15.85 -4.37
CA HIS A 145 12.18 14.86 -3.32
C HIS A 145 11.34 15.23 -2.09
N LEU A 146 10.73 14.22 -1.46
CA LEU A 146 9.96 14.39 -0.23
C LEU A 146 10.60 13.67 0.95
N THR A 147 10.89 12.39 0.77
CA THR A 147 11.37 11.54 1.86
C THR A 147 11.98 10.26 1.29
N ASP A 148 12.95 9.74 2.03
CA ASP A 148 13.42 8.37 1.86
C ASP A 148 12.93 7.51 3.03
N ARG A 149 12.68 6.24 2.76
CA ARG A 149 12.36 5.24 3.80
C ARG A 149 13.10 3.94 3.52
N SER A 150 13.69 3.37 4.56
CA SER A 150 14.40 2.10 4.48
C SER A 150 13.59 0.97 5.12
N ARG A 151 13.80 -0.25 4.62
CA ARG A 151 13.24 -1.47 5.20
C ARG A 151 14.22 -2.63 4.96
N VAL A 152 14.51 -3.37 6.03
CA VAL A 152 15.23 -4.64 5.94
C VAL A 152 14.23 -5.78 5.72
N LEU A 153 14.51 -6.61 4.72
CA LEU A 153 13.77 -7.82 4.39
C LEU A 153 14.51 -9.01 5.00
N VAL A 154 13.89 -9.62 5.99
CA VAL A 154 14.49 -10.74 6.72
C VAL A 154 14.45 -12.04 5.92
N ASP A 155 13.47 -12.21 5.04
CA ASP A 155 13.32 -13.49 4.35
C ASP A 155 14.43 -13.68 3.30
N PRO A 156 15.07 -14.85 3.27
CA PRO A 156 16.13 -15.12 2.31
C PRO A 156 15.60 -15.25 0.88
N VAL A 157 16.48 -14.95 -0.08
CA VAL A 157 16.34 -15.20 -1.50
C VAL A 157 17.41 -16.20 -1.94
N SER A 158 16.98 -17.39 -2.34
CA SER A 158 17.88 -18.48 -2.72
C SER A 158 18.80 -18.10 -3.89
N MET A 159 19.93 -18.79 -4.03
CA MET A 159 20.85 -18.61 -5.17
C MET A 159 20.13 -18.84 -6.49
N LYS A 160 20.54 -18.12 -7.54
CA LYS A 160 20.00 -18.24 -8.92
C LYS A 160 18.47 -18.18 -9.01
N SER A 161 17.79 -17.58 -8.03
CA SER A 161 16.33 -17.61 -7.89
C SER A 161 15.69 -16.23 -8.03
N ARG A 162 14.36 -16.21 -8.04
CA ARG A 162 13.55 -14.99 -8.03
C ARG A 162 12.54 -15.10 -6.91
N LYS A 163 12.37 -14.04 -6.11
CA LYS A 163 11.41 -14.00 -5.02
C LYS A 163 10.62 -12.70 -5.05
N THR A 164 9.31 -12.80 -4.92
CA THR A 164 8.40 -11.65 -4.87
C THR A 164 8.00 -11.39 -3.43
N PHE A 165 8.21 -10.16 -2.99
CA PHE A 165 7.77 -9.64 -1.71
C PHE A 165 6.52 -8.80 -1.95
N VAL A 166 5.40 -9.19 -1.35
CA VAL A 166 4.09 -8.59 -1.65
C VAL A 166 3.64 -7.72 -0.49
N HIS A 167 3.21 -6.49 -0.81
CA HIS A 167 2.66 -5.54 0.15
C HIS A 167 3.55 -5.29 1.39
N ILE A 168 4.86 -5.20 1.19
CA ILE A 168 5.80 -4.91 2.27
C ILE A 168 5.57 -3.48 2.76
N PRO A 169 5.26 -3.27 4.05
CA PRO A 169 5.17 -1.93 4.61
C PRO A 169 6.57 -1.33 4.72
N ILE A 170 6.81 -0.24 4.00
CA ILE A 170 8.08 0.49 4.06
C ILE A 170 8.04 1.59 5.13
N GLY A 171 6.84 2.13 5.40
CA GLY A 171 6.63 3.12 6.45
C GLY A 171 5.55 4.13 6.08
N PHE A 172 5.58 5.27 6.77
CA PHE A 172 4.70 6.40 6.51
C PHE A 172 5.41 7.49 5.71
N VAL A 173 4.75 8.02 4.69
CA VAL A 173 5.26 9.07 3.81
C VAL A 173 4.28 10.22 3.71
N ASN A 174 4.76 11.34 3.18
CA ASN A 174 3.91 12.48 2.87
C ASN A 174 2.83 12.07 1.84
N VAL A 175 1.59 12.45 2.09
CA VAL A 175 0.44 12.14 1.23
C VAL A 175 0.58 12.66 -0.20
N ASN A 176 1.42 13.68 -0.41
CA ASN A 176 1.72 14.28 -1.72
C ASN A 176 2.74 13.51 -2.56
N ALA A 177 3.25 12.36 -2.11
CA ALA A 177 4.28 11.60 -2.83
C ALA A 177 3.74 10.86 -4.05
N ASP A 178 3.65 11.42 -5.24
CA ASP A 178 3.07 10.76 -6.42
C ASP A 178 3.93 9.62 -7.02
N GLN A 179 5.21 9.52 -6.69
CA GLN A 179 6.11 8.52 -7.26
C GLN A 179 6.99 7.88 -6.19
N ALA A 180 7.45 6.66 -6.46
CA ALA A 180 8.38 5.94 -5.59
C ALA A 180 9.38 5.14 -6.44
N LYS A 181 10.65 5.16 -6.03
CA LYS A 181 11.70 4.32 -6.62
C LYS A 181 12.52 3.68 -5.52
N CYS A 182 12.61 2.36 -5.53
CA CYS A 182 13.40 1.62 -4.56
C CYS A 182 14.73 1.15 -5.15
N SER A 183 15.74 1.11 -4.30
CA SER A 183 17.09 0.61 -4.56
C SER A 183 17.52 -0.31 -3.43
N LEU A 184 18.37 -1.27 -3.78
CA LEU A 184 19.04 -2.12 -2.79
C LEU A 184 20.26 -1.37 -2.26
N VAL A 185 20.45 -1.39 -0.94
CA VAL A 185 21.58 -0.70 -0.28
C VAL A 185 22.54 -1.70 0.34
N ALA A 186 22.00 -2.72 0.99
CA ALA A 186 22.80 -3.78 1.60
C ALA A 186 22.09 -5.13 1.50
N ALA A 187 22.86 -6.20 1.62
CA ALA A 187 22.36 -7.54 1.85
C ALA A 187 23.41 -8.31 2.67
N ARG A 188 23.05 -9.49 3.18
CA ARG A 188 23.98 -10.44 3.81
C ARG A 188 23.92 -11.77 3.09
N ARG A 189 25.04 -12.51 3.05
CA ARG A 189 25.02 -13.91 2.59
C ARG A 189 24.26 -14.75 3.63
N ALA A 190 23.37 -15.61 3.17
CA ALA A 190 22.48 -16.39 4.03
C ALA A 190 23.18 -17.59 4.68
#